data_AF-A0A951BL21-F1
#
_entry.id   AF-A0A951BL21-F1
#
_cell.length_a   1.000
_cell.length_b   1.000
_cell.length_c   1.000
_cell.angle_alpha   90.00
_cell.angle_beta   90.00
_cell.angle_gamma   90.00
#
_symmetry.space_group_name_H-M   'P 1'
#
loop_
_entity.id
_entity.type
_entity.pdbx_description
1 polymer ?
#
loop_
_entity_poly.entity_id
_entity_poly.type
_entity_poly.pdbx_seq_one_letter_code
_entity_poly.pdbx_strand_id
1 'polypeptide(L)'
;MSFAPQLLLVCSVAAVGILHTIVPDHWLPIALMARQRGWSPAETARAALQAGAGHVLSTLAIAVVVWLAGVAAAAALGRLIDTAVSIALIAFGGWVVIAALVEMRHAARDRASAPRVAEAGLSATQTDSPPSGRTALLLIVGSSPMVEGIPAFFAAGKYGLGVIGVMAVVFAVSTMATYVALCVYSTMGLQRVRLGPIERYGEVLSGALIALIGLAFLIWPIL
;
A
#
# COMPACT_ATOMS: atom_id res chain seq x y z
N MET A 1 11.43 12.22 -28.53
CA MET A 1 11.04 11.09 -27.65
C MET A 1 9.98 11.61 -26.70
N SER A 2 8.76 11.08 -26.70
CA SER A 2 7.72 11.49 -25.75
C SER A 2 7.97 10.81 -24.41
N PHE A 3 8.22 11.59 -23.35
CA PHE A 3 8.38 11.09 -21.98
C PHE A 3 7.05 10.83 -21.26
N ALA A 4 5.93 10.92 -21.99
CA ALA A 4 4.59 10.84 -21.45
C ALA A 4 4.28 9.54 -20.69
N PRO A 5 4.59 8.33 -21.21
CA PRO A 5 4.26 7.10 -20.48
C PRO A 5 5.16 6.86 -19.27
N GLN A 6 6.44 7.28 -19.31
CA GLN A 6 7.33 7.19 -18.16
C GLN A 6 6.85 8.10 -17.03
N LEU A 7 6.50 9.36 -17.37
CA LEU A 7 5.96 10.30 -16.40
C LEU A 7 4.66 9.79 -15.77
N LEU A 8 3.76 9.23 -16.59
CA LEU A 8 2.53 8.63 -16.11
C LEU A 8 2.80 7.52 -15.09
N LEU A 9 3.75 6.62 -15.36
CA LEU A 9 4.13 5.55 -14.43
C LEU A 9 4.74 6.08 -13.12
N VAL A 10 5.60 7.10 -13.22
CA VAL A 10 6.21 7.74 -12.04
C VAL A 10 5.15 8.41 -11.17
N CYS A 11 4.23 9.18 -11.77
CA CYS A 11 3.11 9.79 -11.06
C CYS A 11 2.17 8.73 -10.47
N SER A 12 1.98 7.62 -11.19
CA SER A 12 1.13 6.52 -10.75
C SER A 12 1.65 5.86 -9.48
N VAL A 13 2.93 5.50 -9.41
CA VAL A 13 3.48 4.87 -8.20
C VAL A 13 3.51 5.81 -7.01
N ALA A 14 3.70 7.13 -7.24
CA ALA A 14 3.56 8.13 -6.20
C ALA A 14 2.13 8.16 -5.65
N ALA A 15 1.14 8.23 -6.54
CA ALA A 15 -0.27 8.27 -6.18
C ALA A 15 -0.72 6.98 -5.48
N VAL A 16 -0.35 5.81 -6.00
CA VAL A 16 -0.63 4.52 -5.35
C VAL A 16 0.01 4.46 -3.96
N GLY A 17 1.29 4.84 -3.82
CA GLY A 17 1.98 4.86 -2.53
C GLY A 17 1.30 5.77 -1.50
N ILE A 18 0.87 6.97 -1.90
CA ILE A 18 0.14 7.89 -1.02
C ILE A 18 -1.23 7.32 -0.66
N LEU A 19 -2.02 6.89 -1.64
CA LEU A 19 -3.41 6.45 -1.43
C LEU A 19 -3.50 5.19 -0.58
N HIS A 20 -2.61 4.22 -0.82
CA HIS A 20 -2.53 3.00 -0.02
C HIS A 20 -2.11 3.33 1.42
N THR A 21 -1.05 4.11 1.60
CA THR A 21 -0.52 4.44 2.94
C THR A 21 -1.44 5.36 3.77
N ILE A 22 -2.37 6.08 3.14
CA ILE A 22 -3.35 6.89 3.86
C ILE A 22 -4.32 6.02 4.67
N VAL A 23 -4.56 4.77 4.25
CA VAL A 23 -5.38 3.83 5.02
C VAL A 23 -4.71 3.60 6.38
N PRO A 24 -5.45 3.66 7.52
CA PRO A 24 -4.88 3.62 8.86
C PRO A 24 -4.62 2.18 9.35
N ASP A 25 -4.11 1.33 8.48
CA ASP A 25 -3.83 -0.08 8.74
C ASP A 25 -2.44 -0.27 9.35
N HIS A 26 -1.42 0.40 8.80
CA HIS A 26 -0.02 0.19 9.19
C HIS A 26 0.52 1.27 10.14
N TRP A 27 0.17 2.55 9.93
CA TRP A 27 0.73 3.66 10.71
C TRP A 27 -0.05 3.97 12.00
N LEU A 28 -1.34 3.62 12.06
CA LEU A 28 -2.20 3.92 13.21
C LEU A 28 -1.78 3.17 14.48
N PRO A 29 -1.43 1.87 14.46
CA PRO A 29 -0.95 1.18 15.66
C PRO A 29 0.28 1.86 16.29
N ILE A 30 1.20 2.37 15.46
CA ILE A 30 2.39 3.09 15.92
C ILE A 30 1.98 4.41 16.57
N ALA A 31 1.07 5.16 15.94
CA ALA A 31 0.58 6.42 16.48
C ALA A 31 -0.14 6.22 17.84
N LEU A 32 -0.94 5.16 17.98
CA LEU A 32 -1.61 4.84 19.24
C LEU A 32 -0.60 4.47 20.34
N MET A 33 0.42 3.66 20.02
CA MET A 33 1.47 3.29 20.95
C MET A 33 2.31 4.50 21.39
N ALA A 34 2.67 5.37 20.44
CA ALA A 34 3.42 6.59 20.71
C ALA A 34 2.66 7.51 21.66
N ARG A 35 1.33 7.65 21.48
CA ARG A 35 0.47 8.40 22.42
C ARG A 35 0.41 7.76 23.80
N GLN A 36 0.26 6.44 23.88
CA GLN A 36 0.23 5.71 25.16
C GLN A 36 1.55 5.84 25.93
N ARG A 37 2.67 5.90 25.22
CA ARG A 37 4.02 6.00 25.81
C ARG A 37 4.53 7.43 25.96
N GLY A 38 3.76 8.44 25.53
CA GLY A 38 4.17 9.84 25.59
C GLY A 38 5.41 10.16 24.75
N TRP A 39 5.58 9.49 23.59
CA TRP A 39 6.71 9.72 22.70
C TRP A 39 6.70 11.15 22.13
N SER A 40 7.88 11.74 22.03
CA SER A 40 8.11 12.98 21.29
C SER A 40 7.88 12.79 19.79
N PRO A 41 7.62 13.86 19.02
CA PRO A 41 7.47 13.78 17.56
C PRO A 41 8.66 13.11 16.86
N ALA A 42 9.88 13.31 17.36
CA ALA A 42 11.09 12.71 16.81
C ALA A 42 11.16 11.20 17.05
N GLU A 43 10.77 10.73 18.23
CA GLU A 43 10.70 9.30 18.55
C GLU A 43 9.64 8.60 17.70
N THR A 44 8.45 9.21 17.56
CA THR A 44 7.39 8.74 16.66
C THR A 44 7.88 8.67 15.22
N ALA A 45 8.51 9.74 14.72
CA ALA A 45 9.02 9.79 13.35
C ALA A 45 10.07 8.69 13.10
N ARG A 46 10.96 8.43 14.06
CA ARG A 46 11.96 7.36 13.93
C ARG A 46 11.33 5.98 13.88
N ALA A 47 10.35 5.70 14.73
CA ALA A 47 9.62 4.43 14.70
C ALA A 47 8.82 4.26 13.40
N ALA A 48 8.16 5.33 12.93
CA ALA A 48 7.45 5.35 11.67
C ALA A 48 8.39 5.15 10.46
N LEU A 49 9.57 5.75 10.46
CA LEU A 49 10.58 5.55 9.42
C LEU A 49 11.09 4.11 9.38
N GLN A 50 11.30 3.48 10.54
CA GLN A 50 11.74 2.08 10.61
C GLN A 50 10.68 1.13 10.06
N ALA A 51 9.42 1.32 10.44
CA ALA A 51 8.31 0.53 9.91
C ALA A 51 8.10 0.77 8.41
N GLY A 52 8.05 2.04 7.99
CA GLY A 52 7.91 2.42 6.59
C GLY A 52 9.06 1.92 5.71
N ALA A 53 10.30 1.90 6.23
CA ALA A 53 11.42 1.29 5.52
C ALA A 53 11.23 -0.22 5.36
N GLY A 54 10.76 -0.93 6.39
CA GLY A 54 10.42 -2.35 6.29
C GLY A 54 9.37 -2.62 5.20
N HIS A 55 8.28 -1.85 5.19
CA HIS A 55 7.22 -1.92 4.17
C HIS A 55 7.72 -1.65 2.75
N VAL A 56 8.51 -0.59 2.56
CA VAL A 56 9.04 -0.24 1.22
C VAL A 56 10.04 -1.30 0.76
N LEU A 57 10.94 -1.75 1.63
CA LEU A 57 11.95 -2.75 1.27
C LEU A 57 11.33 -4.11 0.96
N SER A 58 10.34 -4.56 1.72
CA SER A 58 9.62 -5.81 1.43
C SER A 58 8.87 -5.72 0.09
N THR A 59 8.22 -4.59 -0.17
CA THR A 59 7.54 -4.31 -1.44
C THR A 59 8.50 -4.34 -2.63
N LEU A 60 9.61 -3.61 -2.54
CA LEU A 60 10.60 -3.54 -3.60
C LEU A 60 11.30 -4.89 -3.82
N ALA A 61 11.55 -5.67 -2.76
CA ALA A 61 12.11 -7.00 -2.88
C ALA A 61 11.17 -7.93 -3.68
N ILE A 62 9.88 -7.93 -3.36
CA ILE A 62 8.89 -8.72 -4.11
C ILE A 62 8.77 -8.20 -5.55
N ALA A 63 8.75 -6.88 -5.75
CA ALA A 63 8.71 -6.30 -7.09
C ALA A 63 9.90 -6.72 -7.96
N VAL A 64 11.11 -6.79 -7.38
CA VAL A 64 12.30 -7.30 -8.06
C VAL A 64 12.14 -8.77 -8.44
N VAL A 65 11.65 -9.62 -7.53
CA VAL A 65 11.43 -11.05 -7.81
C VAL A 65 10.42 -11.23 -8.95
N VAL A 66 9.29 -10.51 -8.89
CA VAL A 66 8.24 -10.58 -9.93
C VAL A 66 8.76 -10.03 -11.26
N TRP A 67 9.53 -8.94 -11.22
CA TRP A 67 10.15 -8.38 -12.42
C TRP A 67 11.11 -9.36 -13.08
N LEU A 68 12.00 -9.99 -12.30
CA LEU A 68 12.93 -11.02 -12.81
C LEU A 68 12.18 -12.19 -13.44
N ALA A 69 11.13 -12.69 -12.79
CA ALA A 69 10.29 -13.77 -13.32
C ALA A 69 9.62 -13.36 -14.64
N GLY A 70 9.12 -12.13 -14.74
CA GLY A 70 8.47 -11.67 -15.95
C GLY A 70 9.45 -11.26 -17.06
N VAL A 71 10.70 -10.88 -16.78
CA VAL A 71 11.78 -10.75 -17.78
C VAL A 71 12.09 -12.11 -18.41
N ALA A 72 12.16 -13.17 -17.59
CA ALA A 72 12.35 -14.52 -18.08
C ALA A 72 11.17 -14.99 -18.96
N ALA A 73 9.93 -14.71 -18.54
CA ALA A 73 8.74 -14.98 -19.34
C ALA A 73 8.70 -14.15 -20.64
N ALA A 74 9.13 -12.89 -20.58
CA ALA A 74 9.18 -11.99 -21.72
C ALA A 74 10.13 -12.47 -22.83
N ALA A 75 11.30 -12.98 -22.42
CA ALA A 75 12.26 -13.58 -23.35
C ALA A 75 11.67 -14.80 -24.09
N ALA A 76 10.70 -15.49 -23.49
CA ALA A 76 10.06 -16.67 -24.08
C ALA A 76 8.81 -16.35 -24.94
N LEU A 77 8.07 -15.27 -24.67
CA LEU A 77 6.73 -15.04 -25.24
C LEU A 77 6.62 -13.91 -26.30
N GLY A 78 7.68 -13.13 -26.57
CA GLY A 78 7.71 -12.18 -27.69
C GLY A 78 6.63 -11.07 -27.65
N ARG A 79 6.10 -10.65 -28.82
CA ARG A 79 5.20 -9.48 -29.00
C ARG A 79 3.87 -9.49 -28.21
N LEU A 80 3.52 -10.59 -27.53
CA LEU A 80 2.29 -10.72 -26.75
C LEU A 80 2.34 -10.01 -25.38
N ILE A 81 3.52 -9.55 -24.96
CA ILE A 81 3.72 -9.01 -23.60
C ILE A 81 2.98 -7.69 -23.37
N ASP A 82 2.96 -6.76 -24.32
CA ASP A 82 2.37 -5.43 -24.07
C ASP A 82 0.85 -5.52 -23.80
N THR A 83 0.15 -6.33 -24.58
CA THR A 83 -1.28 -6.62 -24.37
C THR A 83 -1.47 -7.42 -23.08
N ALA A 84 -0.62 -8.42 -22.82
CA ALA A 84 -0.70 -9.23 -21.61
C ALA A 84 -0.50 -8.40 -20.33
N VAL A 85 0.43 -7.45 -20.34
CA VAL A 85 0.70 -6.53 -19.21
C VAL A 85 -0.48 -5.61 -18.96
N SER A 86 -1.06 -5.05 -20.01
CA SER A 86 -2.22 -4.16 -19.89
C SER A 86 -3.44 -4.92 -19.36
N ILE A 87 -3.68 -6.14 -19.87
CA ILE A 87 -4.73 -7.03 -19.36
C ILE A 87 -4.46 -7.41 -17.90
N ALA A 88 -3.20 -7.74 -17.55
CA ALA A 88 -2.83 -8.10 -16.18
C ALA A 88 -3.03 -6.93 -15.20
N LEU A 89 -2.69 -5.69 -15.59
CA LEU A 89 -2.95 -4.48 -14.83
C LEU A 89 -4.44 -4.28 -14.57
N ILE A 90 -5.27 -4.41 -15.61
CA ILE A 90 -6.73 -4.28 -15.52
C ILE A 90 -7.32 -5.36 -14.62
N ALA A 91 -6.91 -6.62 -14.83
CA ALA A 91 -7.39 -7.76 -14.06
C ALA A 91 -6.99 -7.65 -12.59
N PHE A 92 -5.73 -7.28 -12.31
CA PHE A 92 -5.23 -7.12 -10.95
C PHE A 92 -5.89 -5.94 -10.23
N GLY A 93 -5.97 -4.76 -10.87
CA GLY A 93 -6.66 -3.61 -10.30
C GLY A 93 -8.14 -3.90 -10.02
N GLY A 94 -8.82 -4.58 -10.95
CA GLY A 94 -10.20 -5.04 -10.77
C GLY A 94 -10.35 -6.05 -9.63
N TRP A 95 -9.41 -6.99 -9.48
CA TRP A 95 -9.39 -7.92 -8.36
C TRP A 95 -9.27 -7.20 -7.02
N VAL A 96 -8.33 -6.25 -6.89
CA VAL A 96 -8.16 -5.43 -5.66
C VAL A 96 -9.45 -4.69 -5.32
N VAL A 97 -10.10 -4.07 -6.31
CA VAL A 97 -11.41 -3.42 -6.12
C VAL A 97 -12.46 -4.40 -5.61
N ILE A 98 -12.58 -5.58 -6.23
CA ILE A 98 -13.58 -6.59 -5.83
C ILE A 98 -13.29 -7.09 -4.41
N ALA A 99 -12.03 -7.41 -4.10
CA ALA A 99 -11.62 -7.88 -2.79
C ALA A 99 -11.96 -6.86 -1.69
N ALA A 100 -11.58 -5.60 -1.89
CA ALA A 100 -11.89 -4.51 -0.96
C ALA A 100 -13.41 -4.32 -0.80
N LEU A 101 -14.19 -4.39 -1.88
CA LEU A 101 -15.66 -4.28 -1.81
C LEU A 101 -16.31 -5.46 -1.06
N VAL A 102 -15.79 -6.68 -1.23
CA VAL A 102 -16.27 -7.87 -0.50
C VAL A 102 -15.97 -7.74 0.98
N GLU A 103 -14.76 -7.32 1.34
CA GLU A 103 -14.35 -7.08 2.72
C GLU A 103 -15.22 -6.02 3.40
N MET A 104 -15.49 -4.91 2.71
CA MET A 104 -16.41 -3.89 3.20
C MET A 104 -17.83 -4.42 3.44
N ARG A 105 -18.31 -5.33 2.59
CA ARG A 105 -19.64 -5.96 2.74
C ARG A 105 -19.68 -6.92 3.93
N HIS A 106 -18.62 -7.72 4.14
CA HIS A 106 -18.50 -8.57 5.32
C HIS A 106 -18.49 -7.74 6.60
N ALA A 107 -17.66 -6.69 6.66
CA ALA A 107 -17.61 -5.79 7.81
C ALA A 107 -18.95 -5.07 8.08
N ALA A 108 -19.73 -4.77 7.04
CA ALA A 108 -21.07 -4.19 7.20
C ALA A 108 -22.10 -5.21 7.71
N ARG A 109 -22.04 -6.47 7.25
CA ARG A 109 -22.89 -7.56 7.74
C ARG A 109 -22.61 -7.88 9.21
N ASP A 110 -21.35 -7.99 9.60
CA ASP A 110 -20.98 -8.30 11.00
C ASP A 110 -21.49 -7.23 11.97
N ARG A 111 -21.44 -5.95 11.58
CA ARG A 111 -22.02 -4.85 12.37
C ARG A 111 -23.55 -4.88 12.44
N ALA A 112 -24.22 -5.39 11.41
CA ALA A 112 -25.67 -5.53 11.39
C ALA A 112 -26.17 -6.77 12.16
N SER A 113 -25.33 -7.81 12.22
CA SER A 113 -25.60 -9.07 12.92
C SER A 113 -25.11 -9.09 14.37
N ALA A 114 -24.29 -8.12 14.79
CA ALA A 114 -23.85 -7.96 16.17
C ALA A 114 -25.08 -7.74 17.08
N PRO A 115 -25.40 -8.67 18.01
CA PRO A 115 -26.48 -8.46 18.93
C PRO A 115 -26.12 -7.30 19.86
N ARG A 116 -27.09 -6.44 20.18
CA ARG A 116 -26.96 -5.41 21.21
C ARG A 116 -26.91 -6.07 22.60
N VAL A 117 -25.86 -6.82 22.88
CA VAL A 117 -25.59 -7.32 24.23
C VAL A 117 -24.75 -6.27 24.91
N ALA A 118 -25.40 -5.58 25.83
CA ALA A 118 -24.79 -4.73 26.84
C ALA A 118 -23.67 -5.48 27.58
N GLU A 119 -22.65 -4.72 27.94
CA GLU A 119 -21.76 -4.92 29.09
C GLU A 119 -21.91 -6.26 29.84
N ALA A 120 -21.06 -7.24 29.50
CA ALA A 120 -20.69 -8.31 30.43
C ALA A 120 -19.31 -8.84 30.01
N GLY A 121 -18.37 -8.75 30.94
CA GLY A 121 -16.94 -8.88 30.68
C GLY A 121 -16.51 -10.24 30.16
N LEU A 122 -15.45 -10.22 29.35
CA LEU A 122 -14.55 -11.35 29.18
C LEU A 122 -13.12 -10.82 29.24
N SER A 123 -12.52 -11.07 30.40
CA SER A 123 -11.10 -11.07 30.68
C SER A 123 -10.34 -11.74 29.53
N ALA A 124 -9.76 -10.95 28.65
CA ALA A 124 -8.69 -11.43 27.79
C ALA A 124 -7.43 -11.49 28.65
N THR A 125 -7.09 -12.72 29.03
CA THR A 125 -5.86 -13.12 29.71
C THR A 125 -4.68 -12.36 29.13
N GLN A 126 -4.13 -11.43 29.93
CA GLN A 126 -2.82 -10.85 29.71
C GLN A 126 -1.81 -11.99 29.75
N THR A 127 -1.37 -12.46 28.59
CA THR A 127 -0.16 -13.28 28.50
C THR A 127 1.02 -12.33 28.58
N ASP A 128 1.74 -12.40 29.69
CA ASP A 128 3.04 -11.76 29.88
C ASP A 128 3.99 -12.20 28.77
N SER A 129 4.19 -11.33 27.78
CA SER A 129 5.25 -11.48 26.79
C SER A 129 6.25 -10.34 26.97
N PRO A 130 7.57 -10.64 26.93
CA PRO A 130 8.62 -9.66 27.15
C PRO A 130 8.51 -8.50 26.15
N PRO A 131 9.15 -7.34 26.43
CA PRO A 131 8.99 -6.11 25.63
C PRO A 131 9.35 -6.23 24.14
N SER A 132 9.93 -7.35 23.70
CA SER A 132 10.28 -7.65 22.31
C SER A 132 9.11 -8.14 21.43
N GLY A 133 8.05 -8.73 21.99
CA GLY A 133 6.98 -9.34 21.20
C GLY A 133 6.02 -8.33 20.55
N ARG A 134 5.74 -7.22 21.25
CA ARG A 134 4.82 -6.17 20.76
C ARG A 134 5.45 -5.31 19.67
N THR A 135 6.73 -4.99 19.77
CA THR A 135 7.50 -4.32 18.71
C THR A 135 7.67 -5.18 17.47
N ALA A 136 7.86 -6.50 17.64
CA ALA A 136 7.89 -7.43 16.51
C ALA A 136 6.53 -7.50 15.80
N LEU A 137 5.43 -7.59 16.54
CA LEU A 137 4.07 -7.55 15.96
C LEU A 137 3.78 -6.23 15.24
N LEU A 138 4.20 -5.09 15.79
CA LEU A 138 4.07 -3.77 15.14
C LEU A 138 4.94 -3.63 13.88
N LEU A 139 6.13 -4.21 13.88
CA LEU A 139 6.99 -4.25 12.69
C LEU A 139 6.44 -5.21 11.64
N ILE A 140 5.89 -6.36 12.03
CA ILE A 140 5.29 -7.34 11.12
C ILE A 140 4.03 -6.76 10.49
N VAL A 141 3.12 -6.20 11.28
CA VAL A 141 1.91 -5.53 10.77
C VAL A 141 2.29 -4.32 9.94
N GLY A 142 3.25 -3.51 10.38
CA GLY A 142 3.70 -2.31 9.66
C GLY A 142 4.57 -2.56 8.43
N SER A 143 5.00 -3.80 8.17
CA SER A 143 5.89 -4.15 7.03
C SER A 143 5.21 -5.02 5.96
N SER A 144 3.89 -5.23 6.06
CA SER A 144 3.16 -5.95 5.01
C SER A 144 3.42 -5.28 3.67
N PRO A 145 3.89 -6.01 2.65
CA PRO A 145 4.28 -5.44 1.38
C PRO A 145 3.07 -4.98 0.57
N MET A 146 3.20 -3.85 -0.11
CA MET A 146 2.21 -3.32 -1.04
C MET A 146 2.33 -4.04 -2.40
N VAL A 147 1.49 -5.03 -2.64
CA VAL A 147 1.48 -5.82 -3.88
C VAL A 147 0.92 -5.00 -5.05
N GLU A 148 0.13 -3.96 -4.75
CA GLU A 148 -0.60 -3.16 -5.72
C GLU A 148 0.29 -2.36 -6.68
N GLY A 149 1.49 -1.97 -6.25
CA GLY A 149 2.43 -1.24 -7.11
C GLY A 149 3.18 -2.13 -8.11
N ILE A 150 3.22 -3.44 -7.89
CA ILE A 150 4.05 -4.38 -8.67
C ILE A 150 3.72 -4.34 -10.16
N PRO A 151 2.45 -4.35 -10.59
CA PRO A 151 2.11 -4.26 -12.02
C PRO A 151 2.66 -3.00 -12.70
N ALA A 152 2.71 -1.85 -12.01
CA ALA A 152 3.26 -0.62 -12.56
C ALA A 152 4.79 -0.70 -12.73
N PHE A 153 5.51 -1.27 -11.75
CA PHE A 153 6.94 -1.58 -11.87
C PHE A 153 7.23 -2.57 -13.00
N PHE A 154 6.35 -3.54 -13.19
CA PHE A 154 6.45 -4.49 -14.30
C PHE A 154 6.31 -3.80 -15.65
N ALA A 155 5.30 -2.93 -15.81
CA ALA A 155 5.09 -2.16 -17.03
C ALA A 155 6.26 -1.22 -17.37
N ALA A 156 7.00 -0.75 -16.34
CA ALA A 156 8.19 0.06 -16.52
C ALA A 156 9.38 -0.70 -17.12
N GLY A 157 9.36 -2.03 -17.09
CA GLY A 157 10.42 -2.92 -17.60
C GLY A 157 10.86 -2.60 -19.03
N LYS A 158 9.93 -2.24 -19.90
CA LYS A 158 10.22 -1.92 -21.31
C LYS A 158 10.88 -0.56 -21.53
N TYR A 159 10.84 0.33 -20.54
CA TYR A 159 11.47 1.65 -20.60
C TYR A 159 12.87 1.68 -19.98
N GLY A 160 13.35 0.53 -19.48
CA GLY A 160 14.70 0.35 -18.96
C GLY A 160 14.85 0.58 -17.45
N LEU A 161 15.99 0.15 -16.91
CA LEU A 161 16.28 0.15 -15.47
C LEU A 161 16.29 1.55 -14.84
N GLY A 162 16.62 2.59 -15.60
CA GLY A 162 16.64 3.97 -15.10
C GLY A 162 15.25 4.43 -14.65
N VAL A 163 14.20 4.11 -15.42
CA VAL A 163 12.81 4.46 -15.08
C VAL A 163 12.36 3.69 -13.83
N ILE A 164 12.68 2.40 -13.75
CA ILE A 164 12.40 1.57 -12.56
C ILE A 164 13.08 2.16 -11.31
N GLY A 165 14.34 2.58 -11.42
CA GLY A 165 15.06 3.21 -10.31
C GLY A 165 14.42 4.51 -9.83
N VAL A 166 14.02 5.39 -10.77
CA VAL A 166 13.29 6.62 -10.43
C VAL A 166 11.95 6.30 -9.78
N MET A 167 11.18 5.35 -10.32
CA MET A 167 9.91 4.91 -9.74
C MET A 167 10.09 4.35 -8.33
N ALA A 168 11.14 3.57 -8.08
CA ALA A 168 11.42 3.00 -6.76
C ALA A 168 11.73 4.08 -5.73
N VAL A 169 12.54 5.08 -6.11
CA VAL A 169 12.85 6.24 -5.24
C VAL A 169 11.60 7.06 -4.97
N VAL A 170 10.83 7.38 -6.02
CA VAL A 170 9.60 8.18 -5.89
C VAL A 170 8.58 7.46 -5.01
N PHE A 171 8.35 6.16 -5.24
CA PHE A 171 7.50 5.32 -4.40
C PHE A 171 7.98 5.30 -2.95
N ALA A 172 9.28 5.04 -2.71
CA ALA A 172 9.85 4.99 -1.37
C ALA A 172 9.66 6.32 -0.62
N VAL A 173 9.98 7.44 -1.26
CA VAL A 173 9.86 8.78 -0.67
C VAL A 173 8.39 9.11 -0.40
N SER A 174 7.48 8.91 -1.36
CA SER A 174 6.07 9.23 -1.19
C SER A 174 5.43 8.41 -0.06
N THR A 175 5.74 7.11 0.00
CA THR A 175 5.22 6.19 1.02
C THR A 175 5.78 6.54 2.39
N MET A 176 7.11 6.65 2.54
CA MET A 176 7.74 6.98 3.83
C MET A 176 7.31 8.36 4.34
N ALA A 177 7.20 9.36 3.46
CA ALA A 177 6.75 10.69 3.84
C ALA A 177 5.29 10.67 4.34
N THR A 178 4.40 9.97 3.63
CA THR A 178 2.99 9.81 4.04
C THR A 178 2.90 9.10 5.38
N TYR A 179 3.66 8.01 5.55
CA TYR A 179 3.69 7.19 6.76
C TYR A 179 4.13 8.00 7.99
N VAL A 180 5.24 8.74 7.88
CA VAL A 180 5.76 9.57 8.96
C VAL A 180 4.83 10.73 9.26
N ALA A 181 4.33 11.42 8.23
CA ALA A 181 3.43 12.55 8.40
C ALA A 181 2.17 12.13 9.16
N LEU A 182 1.46 11.10 8.69
CA LEU A 182 0.21 10.65 9.32
C LEU A 182 0.44 10.14 10.74
N CYS A 183 1.54 9.41 10.97
CA CYS A 183 1.87 8.92 12.30
C CYS A 183 2.13 10.08 13.28
N VAL A 184 3.00 11.03 12.92
CA VAL A 184 3.34 12.18 13.77
C VAL A 184 2.11 13.07 13.99
N TYR A 185 1.37 13.44 12.94
CA TYR A 185 0.17 14.27 13.08
C TYR A 185 -0.90 13.60 13.95
N SER A 186 -1.10 12.29 13.81
CA SER A 186 -2.03 11.53 14.65
C SER A 186 -1.60 11.48 16.12
N THR A 187 -0.29 11.43 16.39
CA THR A 187 0.23 11.47 17.77
C THR A 187 0.04 12.82 18.48
N MET A 188 0.13 13.93 17.74
CA MET A 188 0.05 15.28 18.31
C MET A 188 -1.37 15.69 18.75
N GLY A 189 -2.34 14.78 18.70
CA GLY A 189 -3.65 15.03 19.29
C GLY A 189 -4.57 15.91 18.44
N LEU A 190 -4.31 16.03 17.13
CA LEU A 190 -5.39 16.36 16.19
C LEU A 190 -6.41 15.22 16.27
N GLN A 191 -7.41 15.44 17.12
CA GLN A 191 -8.57 14.61 17.37
C GLN A 191 -9.04 13.96 16.08
N ARG A 192 -9.09 12.63 16.03
CA ARG A 192 -9.80 11.87 14.99
C ARG A 192 -9.51 12.43 13.60
N VAL A 193 -8.37 12.07 12.99
CA VAL A 193 -8.25 12.19 11.53
C VAL A 193 -9.28 11.22 10.93
N ARG A 194 -10.55 11.64 10.89
CA ARG A 194 -11.65 10.94 10.22
C ARG A 194 -11.43 11.24 8.77
N LEU A 195 -10.57 10.45 8.14
CA LEU A 195 -10.41 10.47 6.70
C LEU A 195 -11.71 10.01 6.01
N GLY A 196 -12.68 9.50 6.78
CA GLY A 196 -14.08 9.41 6.39
C GLY A 196 -14.23 8.51 5.17
N PRO A 197 -14.55 9.05 3.98
CA PRO A 197 -14.58 8.27 2.75
C PRO A 197 -13.20 7.69 2.38
N ILE A 198 -12.12 8.43 2.55
CA ILE A 198 -10.78 8.00 2.08
C ILE A 198 -10.28 6.81 2.92
N GLU A 199 -10.55 6.82 4.23
CA GLU A 199 -10.28 5.70 5.14
C GLU A 199 -11.02 4.42 4.72
N ARG A 200 -12.22 4.59 4.16
CA ARG A 200 -13.10 3.49 3.77
C ARG A 200 -12.84 2.97 2.36
N TYR A 201 -12.40 3.85 1.46
CA TYR A 201 -12.27 3.55 0.03
C TYR A 201 -10.82 3.62 -0.47
N GLY A 202 -9.81 3.78 0.40
CA GLY A 202 -8.41 3.94 -0.01
C GLY A 202 -7.89 2.76 -0.84
N GLU A 203 -8.15 1.52 -0.40
CA GLU A 203 -7.82 0.31 -1.16
C GLU A 203 -8.57 0.25 -2.50
N VAL A 204 -9.88 0.55 -2.50
CA VAL A 204 -10.69 0.62 -3.72
C VAL A 204 -10.12 1.65 -4.70
N LEU A 205 -9.68 2.81 -4.20
CA LEU A 205 -9.16 3.90 -5.01
C LEU A 205 -7.79 3.58 -5.61
N SER A 206 -6.91 2.94 -4.83
CA SER A 206 -5.62 2.45 -5.33
C SER A 206 -5.79 1.36 -6.39
N GLY A 207 -6.68 0.39 -6.18
CA GLY A 207 -7.02 -0.63 -7.17
C GLY A 207 -7.65 -0.05 -8.44
N ALA A 208 -8.57 0.91 -8.31
CA ALA A 208 -9.17 1.60 -9.44
C ALA A 208 -8.14 2.40 -10.24
N LEU A 209 -7.20 3.08 -9.57
CA LEU A 209 -6.10 3.79 -10.23
C LEU A 209 -5.25 2.84 -11.07
N ILE A 210 -4.89 1.66 -10.53
CA ILE A 210 -4.12 0.64 -11.25
C ILE A 210 -4.87 0.11 -12.48
N ALA A 211 -6.17 -0.17 -12.34
CA ALA A 211 -7.00 -0.59 -13.46
C ALA A 211 -7.07 0.49 -14.56
N LEU A 212 -7.20 1.76 -14.18
CA LEU A 212 -7.20 2.89 -15.11
C LEU A 212 -5.86 3.05 -15.83
N ILE A 213 -4.73 2.84 -15.14
CA ILE A 213 -3.40 2.82 -15.76
C ILE A 213 -3.33 1.69 -16.79
N GLY A 214 -3.76 0.48 -16.43
CA GLY A 214 -3.84 -0.65 -17.37
C GLY A 214 -4.66 -0.33 -18.62
N LEU A 215 -5.82 0.31 -18.44
CA LEU A 215 -6.67 0.74 -19.55
C LEU A 215 -5.98 1.81 -20.42
N ALA A 216 -5.31 2.79 -19.81
CA ALA A 216 -4.58 3.81 -20.54
C ALA A 216 -3.46 3.18 -21.40
N PHE A 217 -2.72 2.23 -20.85
CA PHE A 217 -1.68 1.49 -21.59
C PHE A 217 -2.23 0.60 -22.69
N LEU A 218 -3.45 0.06 -22.54
CA LEU A 218 -4.11 -0.72 -23.58
C LEU A 218 -4.54 0.15 -24.77
N ILE A 219 -5.02 1.37 -24.51
CA ILE A 219 -5.54 2.28 -25.53
C ILE A 219 -4.41 3.06 -26.22
N TRP A 220 -3.35 3.43 -25.48
CA TRP A 220 -2.24 4.24 -25.99
C TRP A 220 -1.64 3.78 -27.33
N PRO A 221 -1.36 2.49 -27.58
CA PRO A 221 -0.81 2.06 -28.87
C PRO A 221 -1.81 2.10 -30.05
N ILE A 222 -3.09 2.37 -29.79
CA ILE A 222 -4.16 2.45 -30.80
C ILE A 222 -4.40 3.92 -31.24
N LEU A 223 -3.96 4.90 -30.43
CA LEU A 223 -4.06 6.34 -30.67
C LEU A 223 -2.81 6.88 -31.39
#